data_AF-A0A936DKN8-F1
#
_entry.id   AF-A0A936DKN8-F1
#
_cell.length_a   1.000
_cell.length_b   1.000
_cell.length_c   1.000
_cell.angle_alpha   90.00
_cell.angle_beta   90.00
_cell.angle_gamma   90.00
#
_symmetry.space_group_name_H-M   'P 1'
#
loop_
_entity.id
_entity.type
_entity.pdbx_description
1 polymer ?
#
loop_
_entity_poly.entity_id
_entity_poly.type
_entity_poly.pdbx_seq_one_letter_code
_entity_poly.pdbx_strand_id
1 'polypeptide(L)'
;MVHGLYALRDPADCRKEILAAAELPPEDPELEGRRCGIHQRAGDGATVVDEANQYYELSEWQDDGMRKGKDLHPRLVTAYEAFAQADAALRGRVTILRDAVGERWLARLAADPEQRSVYLVENMYLAAKKLLDQSEGIGSKSFQREPFTAALSRFETAWKDYDTFRKAHPDHTDSVIKDSMVAHSSFELLKSAKSMARQELKGFRFDEGERMLIEANAPQMVEGHPAQLVDRYNQFITFMNSARR
;
A
#
# COMPACT_ATOMS: atom_id res chain seq x y z
N MET A 1 -26.55 -0.26 -22.09
CA MET A 1 -25.54 -1.16 -22.69
C MET A 1 -25.13 -2.12 -21.58
N VAL A 2 -25.30 -3.43 -21.76
CA VAL A 2 -24.79 -4.42 -20.80
C VAL A 2 -23.34 -4.68 -21.19
N HIS A 3 -22.40 -4.24 -20.37
CA HIS A 3 -21.00 -4.62 -20.54
C HIS A 3 -20.84 -6.03 -19.94
N GLY A 4 -20.38 -6.99 -20.77
CA GLY A 4 -20.05 -8.33 -20.31
C GLY A 4 -18.87 -8.34 -19.33
N LEU A 5 -18.55 -9.52 -18.80
CA LEU A 5 -17.32 -9.72 -18.06
C LEU A 5 -16.16 -10.00 -19.03
N TYR A 6 -14.93 -9.87 -18.55
CA TYR A 6 -13.76 -10.32 -19.29
C TYR A 6 -13.31 -11.65 -18.70
N ALA A 7 -12.93 -12.60 -19.57
CA ALA A 7 -12.27 -13.83 -19.14
C ALA A 7 -11.03 -13.48 -18.31
N LEU A 8 -10.84 -14.22 -17.21
CA LEU A 8 -9.64 -14.06 -16.40
C LEU A 8 -8.47 -14.77 -17.08
N ARG A 9 -7.29 -14.16 -17.03
CA ARG A 9 -6.06 -14.84 -17.47
C ARG A 9 -5.83 -16.06 -16.58
N ASP A 10 -5.51 -17.20 -17.20
CA ASP A 10 -5.16 -18.43 -16.49
C ASP A 10 -4.00 -18.18 -15.50
N PRO A 11 -4.21 -18.39 -14.19
CA PRO A 11 -3.18 -18.20 -13.18
C PRO A 11 -2.28 -19.44 -12.98
N ALA A 12 -2.28 -20.43 -13.87
CA ALA A 12 -1.49 -21.66 -13.75
C ALA A 12 0.00 -21.42 -13.49
N ASP A 13 0.61 -20.43 -14.15
CA ASP A 13 2.02 -20.07 -13.91
C ASP A 13 2.22 -19.53 -12.48
N CYS A 14 1.30 -18.68 -12.00
CA CYS A 14 1.32 -18.19 -10.63
C CYS A 14 1.13 -19.33 -9.62
N ARG A 15 0.28 -20.33 -9.92
CA ARG A 15 0.08 -21.53 -9.08
C ARG A 15 1.40 -22.27 -8.86
N LYS A 16 2.10 -22.52 -9.96
CA LYS A 16 3.37 -23.27 -9.96
C LYS A 16 4.41 -22.59 -9.08
N GLU A 17 4.62 -21.30 -9.27
CA GLU A 17 5.62 -20.53 -8.50
C GLU A 17 5.23 -20.40 -7.02
N ILE A 18 3.94 -20.29 -6.71
CA ILE A 18 3.47 -20.28 -5.31
C ILE A 18 3.78 -21.60 -4.62
N LEU A 19 3.51 -22.73 -5.27
CA LEU A 19 3.79 -24.05 -4.72
C LEU A 19 5.30 -24.30 -4.60
N ALA A 20 6.08 -23.94 -5.61
CA ALA A 20 7.54 -24.09 -5.56
C ALA A 20 8.16 -23.27 -4.42
N ALA A 21 7.66 -22.06 -4.21
CA ALA A 21 8.16 -21.20 -3.15
C ALA A 21 7.65 -21.57 -1.75
N ALA A 22 6.73 -22.54 -1.61
CA ALA A 22 6.37 -23.12 -0.31
C ALA A 22 7.42 -24.14 0.17
N GLU A 23 8.26 -24.63 -0.72
CA GLU A 23 9.33 -25.59 -0.41
C GLU A 23 10.68 -24.90 -0.12
N LEU A 24 10.72 -23.56 -0.11
CA LEU A 24 11.95 -22.78 0.12
C LEU A 24 12.10 -22.45 1.61
N PRO A 25 13.30 -22.62 2.19
CA PRO A 25 13.55 -22.19 3.56
C PRO A 25 13.64 -20.64 3.67
N PRO A 26 13.33 -20.07 4.84
CA PRO A 26 12.82 -20.74 6.04
C PRO A 26 11.33 -21.12 5.90
N GLU A 27 10.95 -22.27 6.47
CA GLU A 27 9.55 -22.70 6.53
C GLU A 27 8.69 -21.70 7.30
N ASP A 28 7.54 -21.35 6.73
CA ASP A 28 6.50 -20.56 7.37
C ASP A 28 5.12 -21.15 6.99
N PRO A 29 4.64 -22.15 7.74
CA PRO A 29 3.39 -22.85 7.43
C PRO A 29 2.18 -21.92 7.36
N GLU A 30 2.21 -20.80 8.08
CA GLU A 30 1.14 -19.80 8.02
C GLU A 30 1.16 -19.03 6.70
N LEU A 31 2.34 -18.58 6.26
CA LEU A 31 2.52 -17.92 4.96
C LEU A 31 2.18 -18.88 3.82
N GLU A 32 2.69 -20.11 3.85
CA GLU A 32 2.45 -21.16 2.86
C GLU A 32 0.96 -21.49 2.75
N GLY A 33 0.30 -21.75 3.88
CA GLY A 33 -1.15 -22.00 3.93
C GLY A 33 -1.97 -20.85 3.35
N ARG A 34 -1.60 -19.59 3.65
CA ARG A 34 -2.28 -18.40 3.10
C ARG A 34 -2.07 -18.25 1.59
N ARG A 35 -0.87 -18.57 1.07
CA ARG A 35 -0.57 -18.56 -0.37
C ARG A 35 -1.35 -19.63 -1.13
N CYS A 36 -1.46 -20.83 -0.57
CA CYS A 36 -2.33 -21.87 -1.13
C CYS A 36 -3.80 -21.45 -1.08
N GLY A 37 -4.24 -20.84 0.02
CA GLY A 37 -5.61 -20.38 0.22
C GLY A 37 -6.06 -19.33 -0.80
N ILE A 38 -5.29 -18.24 -1.00
CA ILE A 38 -5.64 -17.21 -2.01
C ILE A 38 -5.72 -17.82 -3.41
N HIS A 39 -4.84 -18.77 -3.69
CA HIS A 39 -4.75 -19.40 -4.99
C HIS A 39 -5.97 -20.30 -5.27
N GLN A 40 -6.42 -21.06 -4.28
CA GLN A 40 -7.66 -21.83 -4.37
C GLN A 40 -8.87 -20.91 -4.62
N ARG A 41 -8.99 -19.81 -3.86
CA ARG A 41 -10.10 -18.86 -4.03
C ARG A 41 -10.09 -18.16 -5.40
N ALA A 42 -8.92 -17.86 -5.93
CA ALA A 42 -8.79 -17.33 -7.29
C ALA A 42 -9.29 -18.33 -8.34
N GLY A 43 -8.97 -19.62 -8.19
CA GLY A 43 -9.47 -20.68 -9.09
C GLY A 43 -10.98 -20.90 -8.99
N ASP A 44 -11.52 -20.93 -7.77
CA ASP A 44 -12.96 -21.04 -7.52
C ASP A 44 -13.72 -19.85 -8.16
N GLY A 45 -13.18 -18.63 -7.99
CA GLY A 45 -13.75 -17.42 -8.57
C GLY A 45 -13.66 -17.39 -10.09
N ALA A 46 -12.55 -17.85 -10.67
CA ALA A 46 -12.38 -17.93 -12.12
C ALA A 46 -13.46 -18.79 -12.77
N THR A 47 -13.81 -19.92 -12.17
CA THR A 47 -14.88 -20.79 -12.67
C THR A 47 -16.22 -20.05 -12.78
N VAL A 48 -16.57 -19.24 -11.79
CA VAL A 48 -17.83 -18.48 -11.78
C VAL A 48 -17.78 -17.33 -12.78
N VAL A 49 -16.62 -16.67 -12.91
CA VAL A 49 -16.41 -15.60 -13.89
C VAL A 49 -16.49 -16.14 -15.31
N ASP A 50 -15.92 -17.30 -15.59
CA ASP A 50 -15.97 -17.92 -16.92
C ASP A 50 -17.39 -18.32 -17.31
N GLU A 51 -18.17 -18.90 -16.38
CA GLU A 51 -19.59 -19.20 -16.60
C GLU A 51 -20.40 -17.93 -16.91
N ALA A 52 -20.15 -16.86 -16.16
CA ALA A 52 -20.81 -15.58 -16.38
C ALA A 52 -20.35 -14.92 -17.69
N ASN A 53 -19.06 -14.99 -18.02
CA ASN A 53 -18.50 -14.50 -19.29
C ASN A 53 -19.20 -15.17 -20.46
N GLN A 54 -19.26 -16.51 -20.46
CA GLN A 54 -19.91 -17.28 -21.52
C GLN A 54 -21.41 -16.92 -21.66
N TYR A 55 -22.13 -16.78 -20.54
CA TYR A 55 -23.53 -16.35 -20.54
C TYR A 55 -23.73 -14.98 -21.22
N TYR A 56 -22.86 -14.01 -20.94
CA TYR A 56 -22.94 -12.68 -21.56
C TYR A 56 -22.46 -12.68 -23.02
N GLU A 57 -21.40 -13.41 -23.35
CA GLU A 57 -20.88 -13.55 -24.73
C GLU A 57 -21.90 -14.21 -25.66
N LEU A 58 -22.58 -15.26 -25.20
CA LEU A 58 -23.63 -15.94 -25.95
C LEU A 58 -24.95 -15.17 -25.98
N SER A 59 -25.05 -14.04 -25.27
CA SER A 59 -26.25 -13.22 -25.18
C SER A 59 -27.49 -13.95 -24.64
N GLU A 60 -27.31 -15.04 -23.88
CA GLU A 60 -28.39 -15.86 -23.28
C GLU A 60 -29.34 -15.02 -22.38
N TRP A 61 -28.86 -13.86 -21.91
CA TRP A 61 -29.65 -12.89 -21.17
C TRP A 61 -30.82 -12.28 -21.95
N GLN A 62 -30.75 -12.27 -23.28
CA GLN A 62 -31.85 -11.84 -24.14
C GLN A 62 -32.98 -12.88 -24.15
N ASP A 63 -32.59 -14.16 -24.09
CA ASP A 63 -33.51 -15.29 -24.19
C ASP A 63 -34.23 -15.59 -22.87
N ASP A 64 -33.53 -15.40 -21.75
CA ASP A 64 -34.04 -15.76 -20.41
C ASP A 64 -34.51 -14.56 -19.57
N GLY A 65 -34.46 -13.34 -20.13
CA GLY A 65 -34.85 -12.13 -19.42
C GLY A 65 -33.99 -11.83 -18.20
N MET A 66 -32.68 -12.09 -18.27
CA MET A 66 -31.70 -11.93 -17.20
C MET A 66 -31.86 -12.86 -16.00
N ARG A 67 -32.55 -13.99 -16.15
CA ARG A 67 -32.77 -14.92 -15.02
C ARG A 67 -31.46 -15.52 -14.52
N LYS A 68 -30.66 -16.14 -15.40
CA LYS A 68 -29.35 -16.72 -15.05
C LYS A 68 -28.38 -15.64 -14.59
N GLY A 69 -28.42 -14.45 -15.16
CA GLY A 69 -27.62 -13.30 -14.69
C GLY A 69 -27.92 -12.93 -13.23
N LYS A 70 -29.19 -12.93 -12.82
CA LYS A 70 -29.59 -12.71 -11.42
C LYS A 70 -29.12 -13.83 -10.49
N ASP A 71 -29.12 -15.07 -10.96
CA ASP A 71 -28.63 -16.22 -10.19
C ASP A 71 -27.09 -16.24 -10.09
N LEU A 72 -26.39 -15.75 -11.12
CA LEU A 72 -24.93 -15.62 -11.15
C LEU A 72 -24.41 -14.51 -10.22
N HIS A 73 -25.13 -13.39 -10.10
CA HIS A 73 -24.69 -12.25 -9.30
C HIS A 73 -24.30 -12.59 -7.85
N PRO A 74 -25.13 -13.25 -7.02
CA PRO A 74 -24.73 -13.61 -5.65
C PRO A 74 -23.53 -14.55 -5.63
N ARG A 75 -23.40 -15.46 -6.60
CA ARG A 75 -22.24 -16.37 -6.71
C ARG A 75 -20.95 -15.60 -6.99
N LEU A 76 -21.00 -14.61 -7.89
CA LEU A 76 -19.88 -13.72 -8.19
C LEU A 76 -19.47 -12.89 -6.97
N VAL A 77 -20.45 -12.33 -6.25
CA VAL A 77 -20.20 -11.56 -5.01
C VAL A 77 -19.52 -12.44 -3.97
N THR A 78 -20.06 -13.64 -3.69
CA THR A 78 -19.46 -14.58 -2.73
C THR A 78 -18.06 -15.01 -3.13
N ALA A 79 -17.82 -15.27 -4.42
CA ALA A 79 -16.48 -15.62 -4.91
C ALA A 79 -15.49 -14.47 -4.72
N TYR A 80 -15.90 -13.23 -5.03
CA TYR A 80 -15.09 -12.04 -4.81
C TYR A 80 -14.77 -11.81 -3.33
N GLU A 81 -15.76 -11.91 -2.44
CA GLU A 81 -15.56 -11.74 -1.00
C GLU A 81 -14.60 -12.79 -0.45
N ALA A 82 -14.73 -14.06 -0.86
CA ALA A 82 -13.81 -15.12 -0.45
C ALA A 82 -12.38 -14.87 -0.94
N PHE A 83 -12.21 -14.40 -2.17
CA PHE A 83 -10.90 -13.99 -2.70
C PHE A 83 -10.32 -12.80 -1.94
N ALA A 84 -11.11 -11.73 -1.75
CA ALA A 84 -10.69 -10.51 -1.08
C ALA A 84 -10.26 -10.77 0.38
N GLN A 85 -10.97 -11.64 1.09
CA GLN A 85 -10.58 -12.07 2.44
C GLN A 85 -9.25 -12.82 2.43
N ALA A 86 -9.02 -13.74 1.48
CA ALA A 86 -7.78 -14.47 1.38
C ALA A 86 -6.59 -13.56 0.99
N ASP A 87 -6.81 -12.62 0.07
CA ASP A 87 -5.81 -11.60 -0.32
C ASP A 87 -5.43 -10.70 0.87
N ALA A 88 -6.42 -10.15 1.58
CA ALA A 88 -6.17 -9.34 2.78
C ALA A 88 -5.37 -10.11 3.83
N ALA A 89 -5.72 -11.37 4.06
CA ALA A 89 -5.05 -12.22 5.03
C ALA A 89 -3.58 -12.53 4.64
N LEU A 90 -3.31 -12.80 3.36
CA LEU A 90 -1.95 -12.98 2.85
C LEU A 90 -1.13 -11.69 2.97
N ARG A 91 -1.69 -10.55 2.53
CA ARG A 91 -1.03 -9.23 2.64
C ARG A 91 -0.70 -8.88 4.09
N GLY A 92 -1.59 -9.21 5.02
CA GLY A 92 -1.36 -9.04 6.45
C GLY A 92 -0.13 -9.84 6.92
N ARG A 93 -0.06 -11.14 6.61
CA ARG A 93 1.09 -11.99 6.98
C ARG A 93 2.40 -11.51 6.37
N VAL A 94 2.40 -11.20 5.06
CA VAL A 94 3.58 -10.66 4.37
C VAL A 94 4.04 -9.35 4.99
N THR A 95 3.10 -8.48 5.38
CA THR A 95 3.43 -7.21 6.06
C THR A 95 4.10 -7.46 7.40
N ILE A 96 3.54 -8.34 8.24
CA ILE A 96 4.13 -8.71 9.53
C ILE A 96 5.57 -9.23 9.36
N LEU A 97 5.79 -10.14 8.40
CA LEU A 97 7.11 -10.71 8.15
C LEU A 97 8.10 -9.66 7.64
N ARG A 98 7.70 -8.83 6.67
CA ARG A 98 8.54 -7.76 6.13
C ARG A 98 8.92 -6.77 7.22
N ASP A 99 7.96 -6.38 8.05
CA ASP A 99 8.21 -5.41 9.12
C ASP A 99 9.19 -5.99 10.15
N ALA A 100 9.06 -7.27 10.51
CA ALA A 100 10.02 -7.96 11.38
C ALA A 100 11.42 -8.07 10.77
N VAL A 101 11.53 -8.35 9.47
CA VAL A 101 12.81 -8.33 8.74
C VAL A 101 13.41 -6.92 8.73
N GLY A 102 12.59 -5.91 8.47
CA GLY A 102 13.00 -4.50 8.45
C GLY A 102 13.56 -4.04 9.79
N GLU A 103 12.90 -4.37 10.90
CA GLU A 103 13.37 -4.02 12.24
C GLU A 103 14.69 -4.73 12.60
N ARG A 104 14.85 -6.02 12.23
CA ARG A 104 16.14 -6.73 12.41
C ARG A 104 17.26 -6.13 11.57
N TRP A 105 16.95 -5.77 10.33
CA TRP A 105 17.90 -5.10 9.45
C TRP A 105 18.33 -3.74 10.02
N LEU A 106 17.37 -2.96 10.49
CA LEU A 106 17.63 -1.67 11.10
C LEU A 106 18.49 -1.79 12.37
N ALA A 107 18.22 -2.79 13.21
CA ALA A 107 19.04 -3.07 14.40
C ALA A 107 20.49 -3.44 14.03
N ARG A 108 20.69 -4.18 12.94
CA ARG A 108 22.04 -4.51 12.44
C ARG A 108 22.77 -3.26 11.95
N LEU A 109 22.09 -2.40 11.19
CA LEU A 109 22.65 -1.12 10.73
C LEU A 109 22.98 -0.18 11.89
N ALA A 110 22.14 -0.16 12.93
CA ALA A 110 22.37 0.67 14.12
C ALA A 110 23.63 0.27 14.91
N ALA A 111 24.02 -1.01 14.85
CA ALA A 111 25.18 -1.54 15.53
C ALA A 111 26.51 -1.26 14.79
N ASP A 112 26.45 -0.79 13.54
CA ASP A 112 27.60 -0.52 12.69
C ASP A 112 27.72 0.99 12.39
N PRO A 113 28.64 1.71 13.04
CA PRO A 113 28.83 3.14 12.80
C PRO A 113 29.19 3.50 11.35
N GLU A 114 29.84 2.61 10.61
CA GLU A 114 30.18 2.84 9.19
C GLU A 114 28.93 2.88 8.31
N GLN A 115 27.86 2.21 8.76
CA GLN A 115 26.56 2.15 8.08
C GLN A 115 25.61 3.27 8.50
N ARG A 116 26.11 4.32 9.18
CA ARG A 116 25.26 5.39 9.73
C ARG A 116 24.37 6.05 8.69
N SER A 117 24.89 6.34 7.50
CA SER A 117 24.08 6.93 6.41
C SER A 117 22.94 5.99 5.99
N VAL A 118 23.26 4.71 5.76
CA VAL A 118 22.30 3.68 5.37
C VAL A 118 21.24 3.48 6.46
N TYR A 119 21.66 3.43 7.74
CA TYR A 119 20.77 3.37 8.89
C TYR A 119 19.75 4.51 8.89
N LEU A 120 20.19 5.76 8.70
CA LEU A 120 19.31 6.93 8.76
C LEU A 120 18.27 6.91 7.64
N VAL A 121 18.68 6.52 6.44
CA VAL A 121 17.79 6.37 5.29
C VAL A 121 16.76 5.24 5.52
N GLU A 122 17.18 4.08 6.04
CA GLU A 122 16.28 2.97 6.36
C GLU A 122 15.33 3.30 7.52
N ASN A 123 15.82 3.97 8.56
CA ASN A 123 15.00 4.40 9.69
C ASN A 123 13.90 5.36 9.22
N MET A 124 14.27 6.32 8.37
CA MET A 124 13.31 7.27 7.79
C MET A 124 12.27 6.56 6.91
N TYR A 125 12.68 5.58 6.11
CA TYR A 125 11.77 4.76 5.31
C TYR A 125 10.76 3.99 6.18
N LEU A 126 11.24 3.26 7.20
CA LEU A 126 10.35 2.48 8.08
C LEU A 126 9.40 3.39 8.87
N ALA A 127 9.88 4.55 9.32
CA ALA A 127 9.04 5.54 9.97
C ALA A 127 7.98 6.13 9.03
N ALA A 128 8.33 6.44 7.78
CA ALA A 128 7.38 6.91 6.76
C ALA A 128 6.31 5.87 6.45
N LYS A 129 6.71 4.59 6.31
CA LYS A 129 5.78 3.49 6.10
C LYS A 129 4.80 3.39 7.27
N LYS A 130 5.30 3.37 8.51
CA LYS A 130 4.45 3.28 9.70
C LYS A 130 3.48 4.46 9.78
N LEU A 131 3.93 5.66 9.42
CA LEU A 131 3.07 6.85 9.34
C LEU A 131 1.91 6.65 8.34
N LEU A 132 2.18 6.12 7.15
CA LEU A 132 1.13 5.81 6.18
C LEU A 132 0.17 4.73 6.71
N ASP A 133 0.70 3.65 7.29
CA ASP A 133 -0.15 2.58 7.84
C ASP A 133 -1.06 3.11 8.96
N GLN A 134 -0.56 3.99 9.82
CA GLN A 134 -1.38 4.60 10.89
C GLN A 134 -2.31 5.73 10.40
N SER A 135 -2.22 6.14 9.13
CA SER A 135 -3.16 7.09 8.51
C SER A 135 -4.46 6.42 8.04
N GLU A 136 -4.54 5.09 8.10
CA GLU A 136 -5.70 4.34 7.64
C GLU A 136 -6.99 4.79 8.36
N GLY A 137 -8.05 4.97 7.57
CA GLY A 137 -9.36 5.38 8.08
C GLY A 137 -9.44 6.83 8.53
N ILE A 138 -8.39 7.66 8.34
CA ILE A 138 -8.45 9.08 8.70
C ILE A 138 -9.63 9.80 8.05
N GLY A 139 -10.31 10.65 8.83
CA GLY A 139 -11.56 11.29 8.43
C GLY A 139 -12.81 10.42 8.65
N SER A 140 -12.64 9.18 9.13
CA SER A 140 -13.73 8.31 9.52
C SER A 140 -13.69 8.00 11.03
N LYS A 141 -14.74 7.32 11.53
CA LYS A 141 -14.84 6.90 12.94
C LYS A 141 -13.83 5.81 13.33
N SER A 142 -13.22 5.11 12.36
CA SER A 142 -12.25 4.06 12.65
C SER A 142 -10.83 4.60 12.86
N PHE A 143 -10.59 5.89 12.60
CA PHE A 143 -9.27 6.50 12.72
C PHE A 143 -8.72 6.46 14.14
N GLN A 144 -7.48 6.02 14.28
CA GLN A 144 -6.77 5.96 15.55
C GLN A 144 -5.76 7.12 15.65
N ARG A 145 -6.19 8.22 16.28
CA ARG A 145 -5.41 9.46 16.37
C ARG A 145 -4.08 9.30 17.11
N GLU A 146 -4.08 8.58 18.23
CA GLU A 146 -2.89 8.45 19.07
C GLU A 146 -1.78 7.66 18.35
N PRO A 147 -2.02 6.46 17.78
CA PRO A 147 -1.03 5.77 16.95
C PRO A 147 -0.50 6.60 15.77
N PHE A 148 -1.38 7.33 15.08
CA PHE A 148 -0.97 8.23 14.00
C PHE A 148 -0.03 9.34 14.50
N THR A 149 -0.37 9.97 15.63
CA THR A 149 0.44 11.04 16.23
C THR A 149 1.82 10.52 16.64
N ALA A 150 1.89 9.33 17.26
CA ALA A 150 3.16 8.69 17.60
C ALA A 150 4.00 8.37 16.35
N ALA A 151 3.39 7.86 15.30
CA ALA A 151 4.07 7.58 14.02
C ALA A 151 4.58 8.87 13.35
N LEU A 152 3.80 9.96 13.40
CA LEU A 152 4.21 11.27 12.90
C LEU A 152 5.42 11.81 13.67
N SER A 153 5.45 11.70 15.00
CA SER A 153 6.61 12.10 15.79
C SER A 153 7.85 11.25 15.51
N ARG A 154 7.70 9.93 15.30
CA ARG A 154 8.80 9.04 14.89
C ARG A 154 9.37 9.46 13.53
N PHE A 155 8.51 9.72 12.55
CA PHE A 155 8.94 10.16 11.22
C PHE A 155 9.61 11.53 11.24
N GLU A 156 9.06 12.49 11.99
CA GLU A 156 9.70 13.80 12.18
C GLU A 156 11.11 13.69 12.77
N THR A 157 11.29 12.82 13.76
CA THR A 157 12.60 12.58 14.38
C THR A 157 13.58 11.96 13.38
N ALA A 158 13.15 10.91 12.66
CA ALA A 158 13.98 10.26 11.65
C ALA A 158 14.39 11.21 10.51
N TRP A 159 13.47 12.07 10.07
CA TRP A 159 13.76 13.12 9.08
C TRP A 159 14.79 14.12 9.60
N LYS A 160 14.64 14.61 10.84
CA LYS A 160 15.61 15.55 11.45
C LYS A 160 17.00 14.93 11.61
N ASP A 161 17.07 13.68 12.02
CA ASP A 161 18.34 12.98 12.19
C ASP A 161 19.07 12.83 10.85
N TYR A 162 18.35 12.42 9.80
CA TYR A 162 18.88 12.35 8.45
C TYR A 162 19.28 13.73 7.90
N ASP A 163 18.43 14.74 8.05
CA ASP A 163 18.70 16.10 7.57
C ASP A 163 19.91 16.75 8.28
N THR A 164 20.07 16.49 9.57
CA THR A 164 21.23 16.95 10.34
C THR A 164 22.50 16.24 9.88
N PHE A 165 22.45 14.91 9.70
CA PHE A 165 23.59 14.12 9.27
C PHE A 165 24.09 14.53 7.88
N ARG A 166 23.19 14.61 6.89
CA ARG A 166 23.59 14.94 5.50
C ARG A 166 24.22 16.33 5.39
N LYS A 167 23.78 17.28 6.21
CA LYS A 167 24.35 18.64 6.26
C LYS A 167 25.75 18.65 6.88
N ALA A 168 25.99 17.80 7.85
CA ALA A 168 27.30 17.66 8.51
C ALA A 168 28.29 16.80 7.70
N HIS A 169 27.81 15.93 6.81
CA HIS A 169 28.61 14.99 6.03
C HIS A 169 28.26 15.10 4.54
N PRO A 170 28.64 16.18 3.83
CA PRO A 170 28.24 16.40 2.44
C PRO A 170 28.74 15.31 1.46
N ASP A 171 29.73 14.54 1.87
CA ASP A 171 30.44 13.47 1.19
C ASP A 171 29.90 12.06 1.52
N HIS A 172 28.80 11.96 2.26
CA HIS A 172 28.17 10.67 2.63
C HIS A 172 27.50 9.92 1.46
N THR A 173 27.38 10.53 0.29
CA THR A 173 26.60 10.03 -0.84
C THR A 173 27.36 10.16 -2.15
N ASP A 174 27.21 9.16 -3.02
CA ASP A 174 27.77 9.17 -4.37
C ASP A 174 27.00 10.08 -5.32
N SER A 175 25.81 10.56 -4.93
CA SER A 175 24.97 11.44 -5.76
C SER A 175 24.22 12.48 -4.93
N VAL A 176 24.77 13.69 -4.90
CA VAL A 176 24.17 14.87 -4.25
C VAL A 176 22.76 15.18 -4.79
N ILE A 177 22.52 14.94 -6.07
CA ILE A 177 21.21 15.16 -6.70
C ILE A 177 20.17 14.18 -6.13
N LYS A 178 20.49 12.88 -6.07
CA LYS A 178 19.59 11.86 -5.53
C LYS A 178 19.32 12.09 -4.05
N ASP A 179 20.36 12.43 -3.28
CA ASP A 179 20.22 12.78 -1.86
C ASP A 179 19.30 13.99 -1.65
N SER A 180 19.47 15.05 -2.45
CA SER A 180 18.63 16.25 -2.39
C SER A 180 17.16 15.94 -2.70
N MET A 181 16.88 15.05 -3.65
CA MET A 181 15.53 14.60 -3.96
C MET A 181 14.89 13.81 -2.81
N VAL A 182 15.65 12.94 -2.14
CA VAL A 182 15.20 12.23 -0.94
C VAL A 182 14.92 13.22 0.20
N ALA A 183 15.82 14.16 0.46
CA ALA A 183 15.64 15.18 1.48
C ALA A 183 14.41 16.07 1.22
N HIS A 184 14.19 16.50 -0.02
CA HIS A 184 13.04 17.31 -0.39
C HIS A 184 11.73 16.52 -0.27
N SER A 185 11.66 15.32 -0.85
CA SER A 185 10.43 14.51 -0.83
C SER A 185 10.03 14.04 0.56
N SER A 186 11.00 13.69 1.43
CA SER A 186 10.73 13.38 2.84
C SER A 186 10.21 14.58 3.62
N PHE A 187 10.71 15.79 3.33
CA PHE A 187 10.19 17.03 3.91
C PHE A 187 8.74 17.32 3.46
N GLU A 188 8.43 17.18 2.17
CA GLU A 188 7.06 17.36 1.66
C GLU A 188 6.09 16.33 2.23
N LEU A 189 6.54 15.08 2.42
CA LEU A 189 5.77 14.06 3.14
C LEU A 189 5.49 14.49 4.58
N LEU A 190 6.51 14.96 5.32
CA LEU A 190 6.35 15.42 6.70
C LEU A 190 5.37 16.60 6.78
N LYS A 191 5.50 17.57 5.86
CA LYS A 191 4.61 18.71 5.75
C LYS A 191 3.16 18.26 5.52
N SER A 192 2.93 17.38 4.55
CA SER A 192 1.61 16.84 4.25
C SER A 192 0.99 16.11 5.45
N ALA A 193 1.77 15.26 6.14
CA ALA A 193 1.31 14.54 7.32
C ALA A 193 0.94 15.48 8.48
N LYS A 194 1.73 16.54 8.73
CA LYS A 194 1.41 17.56 9.73
C LYS A 194 0.16 18.35 9.37
N SER A 195 -0.01 18.72 8.10
CA SER A 195 -1.22 19.44 7.68
C SER A 195 -2.45 18.54 7.74
N MET A 196 -2.33 17.26 7.41
CA MET A 196 -3.41 16.28 7.57
C MET A 196 -3.80 16.08 9.03
N ALA A 197 -2.84 15.99 9.96
CA ALA A 197 -3.11 15.95 11.40
C ALA A 197 -3.93 17.17 11.86
N ARG A 198 -3.61 18.36 11.36
CA ARG A 198 -4.36 19.59 11.67
C ARG A 198 -5.76 19.57 11.08
N GLN A 199 -5.93 19.06 9.86
CA GLN A 199 -7.24 18.96 9.22
C GLN A 199 -8.14 17.95 9.93
N GLU A 200 -7.59 16.86 10.44
CA GLU A 200 -8.33 15.89 11.25
C GLU A 200 -8.91 16.53 12.53
N LEU A 201 -8.13 17.38 13.21
CA LEU A 201 -8.62 18.15 14.36
C LEU A 201 -9.72 19.15 13.98
N LYS A 202 -9.72 19.65 12.75
CA LYS A 202 -10.74 20.55 12.22
C LYS A 202 -11.95 19.82 11.63
N GLY A 203 -11.92 18.49 11.56
CA GLY A 203 -12.96 17.67 10.95
C GLY A 203 -13.02 17.79 9.41
N PHE A 204 -11.88 18.02 8.75
CA PHE A 204 -11.76 18.12 7.29
C PHE A 204 -12.73 19.11 6.65
N ARG A 205 -12.83 20.31 7.23
CA ARG A 205 -13.62 21.42 6.69
C ARG A 205 -12.82 22.14 5.61
N PHE A 206 -13.04 21.75 4.36
CA PHE A 206 -12.42 22.35 3.19
C PHE A 206 -13.17 23.60 2.72
N ASP A 207 -12.45 24.59 2.21
CA ASP A 207 -13.02 25.79 1.60
C ASP A 207 -13.57 25.53 0.18
N GLU A 208 -14.16 26.56 -0.44
CA GLU A 208 -14.75 26.44 -1.78
C GLU A 208 -13.72 26.05 -2.85
N GLY A 209 -12.52 26.62 -2.81
CA GLY A 209 -11.46 26.31 -3.77
C GLY A 209 -10.92 24.89 -3.60
N GLU A 210 -10.73 24.46 -2.35
CA GLU A 210 -10.34 23.09 -2.02
C GLU A 210 -11.42 22.08 -2.45
N ARG A 211 -12.70 22.41 -2.24
CA ARG A 211 -13.81 21.59 -2.72
C ARG A 211 -13.84 21.47 -4.23
N MET A 212 -13.61 22.56 -4.97
CA MET A 212 -13.52 22.52 -6.43
C MET A 212 -12.44 21.54 -6.90
N LEU A 213 -11.27 21.51 -6.23
CA LEU A 213 -10.20 20.56 -6.57
C LEU A 213 -10.60 19.11 -6.27
N ILE A 214 -11.28 18.85 -5.15
CA ILE A 214 -11.78 17.51 -4.80
C ILE A 214 -12.82 17.04 -5.82
N GLU A 215 -13.78 17.90 -6.16
CA GLU A 215 -14.84 17.63 -7.15
C GLU A 215 -14.25 17.44 -8.56
N ALA A 216 -13.14 18.11 -8.88
CA ALA A 216 -12.37 17.92 -10.11
C ALA A 216 -11.43 16.69 -10.08
N ASN A 217 -11.56 15.79 -9.11
CA ASN A 217 -10.74 14.59 -8.96
C ASN A 217 -9.23 14.88 -8.79
N ALA A 218 -8.89 16.00 -8.14
CA ALA A 218 -7.53 16.38 -7.78
C ALA A 218 -7.32 16.55 -6.25
N PRO A 219 -7.83 15.63 -5.39
CA PRO A 219 -7.75 15.78 -3.94
C PRO A 219 -6.32 15.80 -3.39
N GLN A 220 -5.34 15.26 -4.12
CA GLN A 220 -3.91 15.32 -3.77
C GLN A 220 -3.34 16.76 -3.79
N MET A 221 -4.02 17.69 -4.47
CA MET A 221 -3.63 19.10 -4.50
C MET A 221 -4.12 19.89 -3.28
N VAL A 222 -5.04 19.32 -2.48
CA VAL A 222 -5.60 19.97 -1.30
C VAL A 222 -4.72 19.73 -0.08
N GLU A 223 -4.36 20.80 0.61
CA GLU A 223 -3.44 20.72 1.76
C GLU A 223 -4.07 19.94 2.92
N GLY A 224 -3.35 18.90 3.36
CA GLY A 224 -3.81 18.05 4.45
C GLY A 224 -4.95 17.11 4.09
N HIS A 225 -5.32 17.00 2.81
CA HIS A 225 -6.21 15.94 2.36
C HIS A 225 -5.48 14.57 2.39
N PRO A 226 -6.13 13.45 2.79
CA PRO A 226 -5.47 12.15 2.88
C PRO A 226 -4.82 11.67 1.57
N ALA A 227 -5.45 11.96 0.42
CA ALA A 227 -4.87 11.67 -0.90
C ALA A 227 -3.51 12.35 -1.14
N GLN A 228 -3.29 13.54 -0.57
CA GLN A 228 -2.00 14.22 -0.67
C GLN A 228 -0.91 13.44 0.08
N LEU A 229 -1.22 12.91 1.28
CA LEU A 229 -0.26 12.11 2.04
C LEU A 229 0.21 10.89 1.23
N VAL A 230 -0.74 10.18 0.62
CA VAL A 230 -0.46 9.00 -0.22
C VAL A 230 0.41 9.38 -1.42
N ASP A 231 0.10 10.47 -2.11
CA ASP A 231 0.89 10.97 -3.24
C ASP A 231 2.33 11.33 -2.82
N ARG A 232 2.49 12.09 -1.72
CA ARG A 232 3.82 12.45 -1.20
C ARG A 232 4.61 11.24 -0.73
N TYR A 233 3.95 10.26 -0.13
CA TYR A 233 4.58 8.99 0.23
C TYR A 233 5.10 8.26 -1.01
N ASN A 234 4.30 8.14 -2.06
CA ASN A 234 4.71 7.48 -3.31
C ASN A 234 5.87 8.20 -3.99
N GLN A 235 5.87 9.53 -3.99
CA GLN A 235 7.00 10.34 -4.47
C GLN A 235 8.27 10.07 -3.64
N PHE A 236 8.16 10.08 -2.32
CA PHE A 236 9.26 9.75 -1.41
C PHE A 236 9.82 8.35 -1.70
N ILE A 237 8.97 7.33 -1.81
CA ILE A 237 9.40 5.95 -2.14
C ILE A 237 10.09 5.89 -3.51
N THR A 238 9.60 6.63 -4.50
CA THR A 238 10.21 6.67 -5.83
C THR A 238 11.65 7.18 -5.78
N PHE A 239 11.90 8.29 -5.07
CA PHE A 239 13.25 8.85 -4.93
C PHE A 239 14.15 8.01 -4.04
N MET A 240 13.59 7.41 -2.98
CA MET A 240 14.34 6.47 -2.14
C MET A 240 14.82 5.26 -2.93
N ASN A 241 13.96 4.68 -3.77
CA ASN A 241 14.32 3.53 -4.60
C ASN A 241 15.35 3.88 -5.68
N SER A 242 15.36 5.12 -6.18
CA SER A 242 16.38 5.57 -7.14
C SER A 242 17.71 5.90 -6.48
N ALA A 243 17.70 6.31 -5.21
CA ALA A 243 18.89 6.56 -4.38
C ALA A 243 19.60 5.26 -3.95
N ARG A 244 18.86 4.16 -3.79
CA ARG A 244 19.41 2.84 -3.40
C ARG A 244 20.03 2.03 -4.58
N ARG A 245 19.90 2.52 -5.81
CA ARG A 245 20.47 1.91 -7.03
C ARG A 245 21.66 2.72 -7.54
#